data_AF-A0A251SX42-F1
#
_entry.id   AF-A0A251SX42-F1
#
_cell.length_a   1.000
_cell.length_b   1.000
_cell.length_c   1.000
_cell.angle_alpha   90.00
_cell.angle_beta   90.00
_cell.angle_gamma   90.00
#
_symmetry.space_group_name_H-M   'P 1'
#
loop_
_entity.id
_entity.type
_entity.pdbx_description
1 polymer ?
#
loop_
_entity_poly.entity_id
_entity_poly.type
_entity_poly.pdbx_seq_one_letter_code
_entity_poly.pdbx_strand_id
1 'polypeptide(L)'
;MHHKLPHICPLNHSVQHLQLVCYCSGGVQGDGSVASLAPPETEGVEKECSRKRGRSNSCSKAENKACRERQRRGILNNRFLELSSTLEPDRHATTDKFAMLGDAIRVLNQLKSETQDFKETIEKLSEEIKTLKSEKKELREEKLVLKAEKAKMEQQVKSMTNNIPPPGFMAPHPAAFQAGAPKMPVFPGYGYIPMWQYLPPSTCDTSHDHELRPPAA
;
A
#
# COMPACT_ATOMS: atom_id res chain seq x y z
N MET A 1 16.12 -15.05 -35.34
CA MET A 1 15.01 -14.24 -34.79
C MET A 1 15.29 -14.04 -33.31
N HIS A 2 15.72 -12.83 -32.93
CA HIS A 2 16.12 -12.50 -31.56
C HIS A 2 14.88 -12.12 -30.74
N HIS A 3 14.54 -12.94 -29.74
CA HIS A 3 13.54 -12.58 -28.74
C HIS A 3 14.17 -11.62 -27.72
N LYS A 4 13.66 -10.38 -27.72
CA LYS A 4 14.01 -9.31 -26.78
C LYS A 4 13.26 -9.56 -25.46
N LEU A 5 13.98 -9.78 -24.36
CA LEU A 5 13.42 -9.82 -23.01
C LEU A 5 12.94 -8.42 -22.59
N PRO A 6 11.79 -8.29 -21.89
CA PRO A 6 11.32 -7.01 -21.39
C PRO A 6 12.20 -6.53 -20.22
N HIS A 7 12.60 -5.27 -20.30
CA HIS A 7 13.32 -4.54 -19.26
C HIS A 7 12.50 -4.53 -17.96
N ILE A 8 13.02 -5.17 -16.92
CA ILE A 8 12.52 -5.03 -15.56
C ILE A 8 13.02 -3.66 -15.05
N CYS A 9 12.11 -2.69 -14.97
CA CYS A 9 12.40 -1.42 -14.32
C CYS A 9 12.72 -1.67 -12.83
N PRO A 10 13.83 -1.11 -12.29
CA PRO A 10 14.14 -1.28 -10.88
C PRO A 10 13.15 -0.46 -10.04
N LEU A 11 12.51 -1.13 -9.07
CA LEU A 11 11.62 -0.58 -8.01
C LEU A 11 12.24 0.56 -7.17
N ASN A 12 13.44 1.02 -7.46
CA ASN A 12 14.12 2.10 -6.74
C ASN A 12 13.56 3.50 -7.05
N HIS A 13 12.88 3.69 -8.18
CA HIS A 13 12.37 5.01 -8.56
C HIS A 13 11.11 5.42 -7.77
N SER A 14 10.28 4.46 -7.36
CA SER A 14 9.04 4.74 -6.64
C SER A 14 9.27 5.22 -5.19
N VAL A 15 10.38 4.83 -4.58
CA VAL A 15 10.72 5.24 -3.21
C VAL A 15 11.33 6.66 -3.19
N GLN A 16 12.14 7.00 -4.20
CA GLN A 16 12.67 8.36 -4.35
C GLN A 16 11.57 9.39 -4.61
N HIS A 17 10.52 9.02 -5.35
CA HIS A 17 9.41 9.92 -5.64
C HIS A 17 8.61 10.30 -4.37
N LEU A 18 8.45 9.36 -3.42
CA LEU A 18 7.77 9.64 -2.15
C LEU A 18 8.60 10.55 -1.23
N GLN A 19 9.93 10.42 -1.28
CA GLN A 19 10.83 11.24 -0.46
C GLN A 19 10.92 12.70 -0.98
N LEU A 20 10.80 12.90 -2.30
CA LEU A 20 10.79 14.25 -2.89
C LEU A 20 9.50 15.02 -2.60
N VAL A 21 8.34 14.34 -2.62
CA VAL A 21 7.05 14.96 -2.30
C VAL A 21 7.02 15.48 -0.85
N CYS A 22 7.71 14.79 0.07
CA CYS A 22 7.80 15.22 1.46
C CYS A 22 8.74 16.43 1.67
N TYR A 23 9.77 16.60 0.83
CA TYR A 23 10.76 17.68 0.98
C TYR A 23 10.29 19.02 0.38
N CYS A 24 9.34 19.02 -0.55
CA CYS A 24 8.85 20.24 -1.20
C CYS A 24 7.83 21.06 -0.38
N SER A 25 7.32 20.54 0.75
CA SER A 25 6.43 21.32 1.64
C SER A 25 7.18 22.17 2.67
N GLY A 26 8.52 22.11 2.69
CA GLY A 26 9.37 22.85 3.61
C GLY A 26 10.02 24.07 2.97
N GLY A 27 9.28 25.16 2.81
CA GLY A 27 9.87 26.50 2.77
C GLY A 27 9.54 27.33 1.53
N VAL A 28 8.68 28.34 1.72
CA VAL A 28 8.88 29.67 1.15
C VAL A 28 8.37 30.71 2.15
N GLN A 29 9.32 31.39 2.81
CA GLN A 29 9.11 32.74 3.34
C GLN A 29 9.26 33.70 2.16
N GLY A 30 8.25 34.51 1.89
CA GLY A 30 8.27 35.49 0.82
C GLY A 30 7.38 36.68 1.17
N ASP A 31 7.99 37.71 1.75
CA ASP A 31 7.46 39.07 1.71
C ASP A 31 7.44 39.54 0.25
N GLY A 32 6.27 39.94 -0.23
CA GLY A 32 6.03 40.34 -1.60
C GLY A 32 5.02 41.48 -1.66
N SER A 33 5.54 42.70 -1.58
CA SER A 33 4.83 43.93 -1.91
C SER A 33 4.24 43.83 -3.33
N VAL A 34 2.94 44.08 -3.49
CA VAL A 34 2.29 44.18 -4.81
C VAL A 34 1.68 45.57 -4.97
N ALA A 35 2.27 46.29 -5.93
CA ALA A 35 1.80 47.53 -6.48
C ALA A 35 0.53 47.34 -7.33
N SER A 36 -0.20 48.44 -7.41
CA SER A 36 -1.43 48.73 -8.14
C SER A 36 -1.45 48.25 -9.60
N LEU A 37 -2.60 47.71 -10.04
CA LEU A 37 -3.02 47.62 -11.44
C LEU A 37 -4.55 47.77 -11.52
N ALA A 38 -4.98 48.72 -12.35
CA ALA A 38 -6.37 49.15 -12.55
C ALA A 38 -7.18 48.18 -13.44
N PRO A 39 -8.53 48.14 -13.33
CA PRO A 39 -9.41 47.33 -14.18
C PRO A 39 -9.84 48.06 -15.47
N PRO A 40 -10.19 47.34 -16.56
CA PRO A 40 -10.78 47.93 -17.75
C PRO A 40 -12.30 48.13 -17.61
N GLU A 41 -12.72 49.24 -18.19
CA GLU A 41 -14.04 49.83 -18.33
C GLU A 41 -15.09 48.87 -18.95
N THR A 42 -16.31 48.86 -18.41
CA THR A 42 -17.53 48.50 -19.17
C THR A 42 -18.69 49.39 -18.73
N GLU A 43 -19.29 50.05 -19.72
CA GLU A 43 -20.19 51.19 -19.60
C GLU A 43 -21.55 50.87 -18.97
N GLY A 44 -22.01 51.77 -18.09
CA GLY A 44 -23.34 51.76 -17.51
C GLY A 44 -24.25 52.78 -18.18
N VAL A 45 -25.41 52.32 -18.66
CA VAL A 45 -26.52 53.13 -19.15
C VAL A 45 -26.95 54.15 -18.07
N GLU A 46 -26.92 55.43 -18.46
CA GLU A 46 -27.27 56.57 -17.63
C GLU A 46 -28.75 56.56 -17.21
N LYS A 47 -29.02 56.73 -15.91
CA LYS A 47 -30.28 57.26 -15.42
C LYS A 47 -30.00 58.51 -14.59
N GLU A 48 -30.26 59.62 -15.25
CA GLU A 48 -30.27 60.98 -14.72
C GLU A 48 -31.22 61.09 -13.51
N CYS A 49 -30.71 61.61 -12.40
CA CYS A 49 -31.55 62.18 -11.34
C CYS A 49 -30.95 63.52 -10.91
N SER A 50 -31.52 64.57 -11.50
CA SER A 50 -31.11 65.96 -11.37
C SER A 50 -31.56 66.51 -10.01
N ARG A 51 -30.68 66.51 -9.00
CA ARG A 51 -30.76 67.45 -7.85
C ARG A 51 -29.40 68.01 -7.45
N LYS A 52 -29.29 69.29 -7.75
CA LYS A 52 -28.18 70.24 -7.58
C LYS A 52 -27.72 70.36 -6.11
N ARG A 53 -26.53 69.84 -5.81
CA ARG A 53 -25.57 70.48 -4.89
C ARG A 53 -24.17 70.01 -5.27
N GLY A 54 -23.52 70.79 -6.14
CA GLY A 54 -22.10 70.61 -6.43
C GLY A 54 -21.32 70.67 -5.13
N ARG A 55 -20.68 69.55 -4.78
CA ARG A 55 -19.62 69.54 -3.78
C ARG A 55 -18.43 68.85 -4.42
N SER A 56 -17.51 69.71 -4.85
CA SER A 56 -16.18 69.38 -5.34
C SER A 56 -15.53 68.26 -4.53
N ASN A 57 -15.10 67.23 -5.25
CA ASN A 57 -14.29 66.13 -4.75
C ASN A 57 -12.89 66.65 -4.39
N SER A 58 -12.74 67.19 -3.19
CA SER A 58 -11.43 67.46 -2.58
C SER A 58 -11.58 67.49 -1.06
N CYS A 59 -11.42 66.34 -0.40
CA CYS A 59 -11.13 66.32 1.04
C CYS A 59 -10.39 65.04 1.44
N SER A 60 -9.10 65.01 1.13
CA SER A 60 -8.12 63.97 1.47
C SER A 60 -7.74 63.92 2.97
N LYS A 61 -8.66 64.22 3.90
CA LYS A 61 -8.38 64.02 5.35
C LYS A 61 -9.58 63.75 6.25
N ALA A 62 -10.80 63.75 5.71
CA ALA A 62 -12.00 63.46 6.49
C ALA A 62 -13.04 62.70 5.65
N GLU A 63 -12.74 61.47 5.23
CA GLU A 63 -13.82 60.58 4.83
C GLU A 63 -14.82 60.49 6.00
N ASN A 64 -16.11 60.64 5.70
CA ASN A 64 -17.15 60.48 6.71
C ASN A 64 -16.98 59.12 7.38
N LYS A 65 -16.97 59.07 8.72
CA LYS A 65 -16.80 57.83 9.53
C LYS A 65 -17.60 56.64 9.00
N ALA A 66 -18.79 56.89 8.45
CA ALA A 66 -19.64 55.91 7.80
C ALA A 66 -19.04 55.25 6.54
N CYS A 67 -18.30 55.98 5.71
CA CYS A 67 -17.67 55.46 4.49
C CYS A 67 -16.56 54.46 4.82
N ARG A 68 -15.67 54.81 5.77
CA ARG A 68 -14.63 53.90 6.26
C ARG A 68 -15.24 52.62 6.86
N GLU A 69 -16.30 52.74 7.65
CA GLU A 69 -16.98 51.57 8.21
C GLU A 69 -17.65 50.70 7.14
N ARG A 70 -18.23 51.30 6.10
CA ARG A 70 -18.77 50.56 4.96
C ARG A 70 -17.67 49.75 4.27
N GLN A 71 -16.52 50.36 4.00
CA GLN A 71 -15.37 49.67 3.40
C GLN A 71 -14.89 48.52 4.30
N ARG A 72 -14.77 48.75 5.62
CA ARG A 72 -14.37 47.72 6.58
C ARG A 72 -15.31 46.51 6.56
N ARG A 73 -16.63 46.75 6.54
CA ARG A 73 -17.65 45.68 6.43
C ARG A 73 -17.60 44.98 5.07
N GLY A 74 -17.34 45.72 3.99
CA GLY A 74 -17.16 45.17 2.64
C GLY A 74 -16.01 44.17 2.59
N ILE A 75 -14.83 44.57 3.10
CA ILE A 75 -13.66 43.68 3.18
C ILE A 75 -13.97 42.44 4.02
N LEU A 76 -14.61 42.61 5.18
CA LEU A 76 -14.99 41.48 6.02
C LEU A 76 -15.94 40.52 5.29
N ASN A 77 -16.97 41.04 4.62
CA ASN A 77 -17.91 40.22 3.86
C ASN A 77 -17.22 39.47 2.70
N ASN A 78 -16.25 40.10 2.02
CA ASN A 78 -15.46 39.43 0.99
C ASN A 78 -14.66 38.24 1.55
N ARG A 79 -14.12 38.36 2.76
CA ARG A 79 -13.43 37.24 3.44
C ARG A 79 -14.37 36.10 3.80
N PHE A 80 -15.60 36.41 4.23
CA PHE A 80 -16.62 35.36 4.41
C PHE A 80 -16.93 34.69 3.07
N LEU A 81 -17.13 35.44 1.99
CA LEU A 81 -17.39 34.86 0.67
C LEU A 81 -16.26 33.90 0.22
N GLU A 82 -15.01 34.33 0.35
CA GLU A 82 -13.81 33.51 0.07
C GLU A 82 -13.77 32.23 0.93
N LEU A 83 -14.13 32.34 2.21
CA LEU A 83 -14.23 31.18 3.10
C LEU A 83 -15.32 30.21 2.64
N SER A 84 -16.52 30.70 2.28
CA SER A 84 -17.60 29.83 1.81
C SER A 84 -17.22 29.04 0.56
N SER A 85 -16.59 29.70 -0.42
CA SER A 85 -16.15 29.04 -1.66
C SER A 85 -15.04 28.02 -1.42
N THR A 86 -14.22 28.23 -0.38
CA THR A 86 -13.13 27.30 -0.03
C THR A 86 -13.68 26.05 0.67
N LEU A 87 -14.67 26.21 1.54
CA LEU A 87 -15.23 25.10 2.31
C LEU A 87 -16.11 24.18 1.47
N GLU A 88 -16.96 24.76 0.63
CA GLU A 88 -17.86 23.98 -0.24
C GLU A 88 -17.92 24.60 -1.64
N PRO A 89 -17.01 24.18 -2.55
CA PRO A 89 -17.00 24.65 -3.94
C PRO A 89 -18.30 24.32 -4.69
N ASP A 90 -18.98 23.24 -4.30
CA ASP A 90 -20.12 22.68 -5.01
C ASP A 90 -21.50 23.06 -4.43
N ARG A 91 -21.54 23.80 -3.31
CA ARG A 91 -22.81 24.18 -2.64
C ARG A 91 -23.05 25.68 -2.73
N HIS A 92 -24.32 26.06 -2.81
CA HIS A 92 -24.71 27.47 -2.78
C HIS A 92 -24.24 28.16 -1.49
N ALA A 93 -23.67 29.36 -1.63
CA ALA A 93 -23.09 30.14 -0.54
C ALA A 93 -24.10 30.29 0.61
N THR A 94 -23.74 29.72 1.77
CA THR A 94 -24.52 29.87 2.99
C THR A 94 -24.41 31.32 3.48
N THR A 95 -25.55 31.96 3.75
CA THR A 95 -25.58 33.37 4.20
C THR A 95 -25.35 33.52 5.70
N ASP A 96 -25.43 32.43 6.47
CA ASP A 96 -25.21 32.43 7.91
C ASP A 96 -23.72 32.36 8.27
N LYS A 97 -23.21 33.46 8.82
CA LYS A 97 -21.81 33.61 9.22
C LYS A 97 -21.40 32.66 10.34
N PHE A 98 -22.30 32.32 11.26
CA PHE A 98 -21.96 31.42 12.37
C PHE A 98 -21.82 29.98 11.88
N ALA A 99 -22.74 29.52 11.03
CA ALA A 99 -22.63 28.22 10.37
C ALA A 99 -21.31 28.09 9.59
N MET A 100 -20.94 29.09 8.78
CA MET A 100 -19.68 29.09 8.04
C MET A 100 -18.44 28.95 8.92
N LEU A 101 -18.40 29.66 10.05
CA LEU A 101 -17.29 29.54 11.00
C LEU A 101 -17.26 28.17 11.67
N GLY A 102 -18.43 27.62 12.04
CA GLY A 102 -18.55 26.27 12.58
C GLY A 102 -18.09 25.20 11.58
N ASP A 103 -18.45 25.35 10.32
CA ASP A 103 -18.04 24.46 9.22
C ASP A 103 -16.53 24.55 8.99
N ALA A 104 -15.96 25.76 9.00
CA ALA A 104 -14.50 25.96 8.88
C ALA A 104 -13.73 25.23 9.98
N ILE A 105 -14.18 25.37 11.24
CA ILE A 105 -13.56 24.71 12.39
C ILE A 105 -13.66 23.18 12.24
N ARG A 106 -14.83 22.68 11.82
CA ARG A 106 -15.06 21.25 11.64
C ARG A 106 -14.15 20.66 10.56
N VAL A 107 -14.10 21.28 9.37
CA VAL A 107 -13.25 20.84 8.26
C VAL A 107 -11.77 20.91 8.65
N LEU A 108 -11.33 21.96 9.32
CA LEU A 108 -9.95 22.10 9.77
C LEU A 108 -9.55 20.99 10.76
N ASN A 109 -10.44 20.62 11.69
CA ASN A 109 -10.17 19.53 12.61
C ASN A 109 -10.14 18.17 11.89
N GLN A 110 -11.06 17.95 10.95
CA GLN A 110 -11.08 16.73 10.12
C GLN A 110 -9.79 16.57 9.29
N LEU A 111 -9.35 17.63 8.61
CA LEU A 111 -8.10 17.61 7.84
C LEU A 111 -6.88 17.37 8.73
N LYS A 112 -6.89 17.88 9.97
CA LYS A 112 -5.83 17.61 10.94
C LYS A 112 -5.79 16.15 11.37
N SER A 113 -6.94 15.54 11.66
CA SER A 113 -6.99 14.11 12.00
C SER A 113 -6.56 13.25 10.82
N GLU A 114 -7.07 13.52 9.62
CA GLU A 114 -6.66 12.77 8.41
C GLU A 114 -5.17 12.89 8.13
N THR A 115 -4.60 14.10 8.29
CA THR A 115 -3.15 14.31 8.15
C THR A 115 -2.37 13.48 9.17
N GLN A 116 -2.89 13.33 10.39
CA GLN A 116 -2.25 12.53 11.43
C GLN A 116 -2.35 11.03 11.10
N ASP A 117 -3.53 10.54 10.70
CA ASP A 117 -3.74 9.16 10.28
C ASP A 117 -2.85 8.79 9.08
N PHE A 118 -2.70 9.69 8.11
CA PHE A 118 -1.78 9.48 6.98
C PHE A 118 -0.32 9.40 7.42
N LYS A 119 0.11 10.20 8.41
CA LYS A 119 1.47 10.09 8.96
C LYS A 119 1.70 8.74 9.62
N GLU A 120 0.76 8.30 10.44
CA GLU A 120 0.83 7.02 11.15
C GLU A 120 0.84 5.83 10.16
N THR A 121 0.00 5.87 9.12
CA THR A 121 -0.01 4.83 8.09
C THR A 121 1.27 4.80 7.26
N ILE A 122 1.85 5.97 6.92
CA ILE A 122 3.16 6.06 6.25
C ILE A 122 4.25 5.46 7.13
N GLU A 123 4.30 5.81 8.42
CA GLU A 123 5.27 5.30 9.36
C GLU A 123 5.16 3.77 9.48
N LYS A 124 3.95 3.25 9.71
CA LYS A 124 3.66 1.82 9.79
C LYS A 124 4.10 1.05 8.54
N LEU A 125 3.74 1.54 7.35
CA LEU A 125 4.15 0.90 6.09
C LEU A 125 5.67 0.96 5.91
N SER A 126 6.31 2.04 6.35
CA SER A 126 7.77 2.15 6.29
C SER A 126 8.47 1.12 7.18
N GLU A 127 7.91 0.82 8.35
CA GLU A 127 8.40 -0.21 9.26
C GLU A 127 8.19 -1.59 8.67
N GLU A 128 7.00 -1.88 8.15
CA GLU A 128 6.71 -3.16 7.49
C GLU A 128 7.64 -3.42 6.30
N ILE A 129 7.93 -2.39 5.49
CA ILE A 129 8.92 -2.49 4.41
C ILE A 129 10.32 -2.81 4.94
N LYS A 130 10.73 -2.22 6.07
CA LYS A 130 12.03 -2.50 6.69
C LYS A 130 12.09 -3.95 7.16
N THR A 131 11.05 -4.43 7.86
CA THR A 131 10.94 -5.81 8.35
C THR A 131 10.95 -6.83 7.20
N LEU A 132 10.14 -6.61 6.16
CA LEU A 132 10.12 -7.50 4.98
C LEU A 132 11.47 -7.51 4.24
N LYS A 133 12.20 -6.39 4.24
CA LYS A 133 13.57 -6.35 3.67
C LYS A 133 14.56 -7.17 4.49
N SER A 134 14.48 -7.15 5.82
CA SER A 134 15.33 -7.98 6.67
C SER A 134 14.98 -9.46 6.54
N GLU A 135 13.69 -9.83 6.59
CA GLU A 135 13.26 -11.23 6.43
C GLU A 135 13.67 -11.79 5.06
N LYS A 136 13.50 -11.00 4.00
CA LYS A 136 13.99 -11.37 2.65
C LYS A 136 15.50 -11.61 2.62
N LYS A 137 16.28 -10.89 3.42
CA LYS A 137 17.74 -11.07 3.50
C LYS A 137 18.05 -12.37 4.23
N GLU A 138 17.44 -12.60 5.39
CA GLU A 138 17.59 -13.79 6.21
C GLU A 138 17.24 -15.07 5.44
N LEU A 139 16.09 -15.11 4.77
CA LEU A 139 15.68 -16.25 3.95
C LEU A 139 16.66 -16.55 2.80
N ARG A 140 17.36 -15.53 2.28
CA ARG A 140 18.41 -15.77 1.28
C ARG A 140 19.66 -16.38 1.89
N GLU A 141 20.04 -15.94 3.09
CA GLU A 141 21.17 -16.48 3.83
C GLU A 141 20.89 -17.95 4.19
N GLU A 142 19.74 -18.25 4.79
CA GLU A 142 19.30 -19.62 5.10
C GLU A 142 19.25 -20.51 3.86
N LYS A 143 18.69 -20.00 2.75
CA LYS A 143 18.65 -20.75 1.48
C LYS A 143 20.05 -21.11 0.98
N LEU A 144 21.03 -20.22 1.13
CA LEU A 144 22.41 -20.50 0.73
C LEU A 144 23.06 -21.54 1.64
N VAL A 145 22.85 -21.45 2.95
CA VAL A 145 23.32 -22.43 3.95
C VAL A 145 22.74 -23.81 3.64
N LEU A 146 21.42 -23.92 3.50
CA LEU A 146 20.76 -25.20 3.18
C LEU A 146 21.21 -25.78 1.85
N LYS A 147 21.48 -24.94 0.84
CA LYS A 147 22.02 -25.41 -0.45
C LYS A 147 23.43 -26.00 -0.29
N ALA A 148 24.27 -25.39 0.55
CA ALA A 148 25.61 -25.89 0.83
C ALA A 148 25.55 -27.21 1.63
N GLU A 149 24.70 -27.29 2.64
CA GLU A 149 24.50 -28.51 3.45
C GLU A 149 23.93 -29.66 2.61
N LYS A 150 22.95 -29.37 1.75
CA LYS A 150 22.43 -30.34 0.79
C LYS A 150 23.53 -30.90 -0.11
N ALA A 151 24.35 -30.04 -0.71
CA ALA A 151 25.45 -30.46 -1.59
C ALA A 151 26.48 -31.34 -0.85
N LYS A 152 26.77 -31.00 0.42
CA LYS A 152 27.67 -31.79 1.28
C LYS A 152 27.09 -33.18 1.55
N MET A 153 25.81 -33.28 1.90
CA MET A 153 25.15 -34.57 2.14
C MET A 153 25.05 -35.42 0.87
N GLU A 154 24.70 -34.81 -0.27
CA GLU A 154 24.66 -35.52 -1.55
C GLU A 154 26.05 -36.08 -1.93
N GLN A 155 27.12 -35.34 -1.66
CA GLN A 155 28.49 -35.83 -1.84
C GLN A 155 28.80 -37.00 -0.90
N GLN A 156 28.41 -36.92 0.37
CA GLN A 156 28.60 -38.01 1.34
C GLN A 156 27.85 -39.27 0.90
N VAL A 157 26.57 -39.17 0.54
CA VAL A 157 25.78 -40.30 0.04
C VAL A 157 26.39 -40.89 -1.22
N LYS A 158 26.77 -40.06 -2.20
CA LYS A 158 27.41 -40.53 -3.44
C LYS A 158 28.73 -41.26 -3.17
N SER A 159 29.52 -40.78 -2.20
CA SER A 159 30.75 -41.47 -1.79
C SER A 159 30.46 -42.81 -1.10
N MET A 160 29.42 -42.90 -0.25
CA MET A 160 29.02 -44.14 0.40
C MET A 160 28.45 -45.15 -0.60
N THR A 161 27.58 -44.71 -1.52
CA THR A 161 27.02 -45.57 -2.57
C THR A 161 28.08 -46.05 -3.56
N ASN A 162 29.07 -45.24 -3.92
CA ASN A 162 30.19 -45.67 -4.76
C ASN A 162 31.07 -46.74 -4.09
N ASN A 163 31.01 -46.88 -2.75
CA ASN A 163 31.72 -47.92 -2.00
C ASN A 163 30.89 -49.20 -1.79
N ILE A 164 29.64 -49.25 -2.27
CA ILE A 164 28.77 -50.44 -2.20
C ILE A 164 28.83 -51.16 -3.56
N PRO A 165 29.11 -52.48 -3.62
CA PRO A 165 29.08 -53.24 -4.87
C PRO A 165 27.69 -53.17 -5.51
N PRO A 166 27.57 -53.23 -6.85
CA PRO A 166 26.27 -53.12 -7.52
C PRO A 166 25.29 -54.18 -6.99
N PRO A 167 24.01 -53.85 -6.78
CA PRO A 167 23.00 -54.80 -6.30
C PRO A 167 22.63 -55.77 -7.44
N GLY A 168 23.53 -56.69 -7.73
CA GLY A 168 23.38 -57.74 -8.74
C GLY A 168 23.27 -59.15 -8.17
N PHE A 169 23.32 -59.32 -6.84
CA PHE A 169 23.26 -60.64 -6.20
C PHE A 169 22.45 -60.58 -4.90
N MET A 170 21.12 -60.47 -5.01
CA MET A 170 20.22 -60.90 -3.93
C MET A 170 19.45 -62.11 -4.46
N ALA A 171 19.64 -63.25 -3.78
CA ALA A 171 18.95 -64.50 -4.10
C ALA A 171 17.43 -64.32 -3.91
N PRO A 172 16.58 -64.88 -4.80
CA PRO A 172 15.14 -64.77 -4.64
C PRO A 172 14.70 -65.40 -3.31
N HIS A 173 14.06 -64.60 -2.44
CA HIS A 173 13.32 -65.15 -1.31
C HIS A 173 12.17 -66.02 -1.85
N PRO A 174 11.94 -67.22 -1.29
CA PRO A 174 10.82 -68.04 -1.69
C PRO A 174 9.52 -67.32 -1.33
N ALA A 175 8.76 -66.92 -2.35
CA ALA A 175 7.44 -66.33 -2.19
C ALA A 175 6.48 -67.40 -1.65
N ALA A 176 6.28 -67.43 -0.34
CA ALA A 176 5.13 -68.10 0.25
C ALA A 176 3.89 -67.20 0.00
N PHE A 177 2.98 -67.68 -0.85
CA PHE A 177 1.64 -67.15 -1.10
C PHE A 177 1.51 -65.73 -1.67
N GLN A 178 1.41 -65.63 -2.99
CA GLN A 178 0.71 -64.53 -3.67
C GLN A 178 -0.29 -65.13 -4.66
N ALA A 179 -1.56 -65.15 -4.26
CA ALA A 179 -2.67 -65.32 -5.18
C ALA A 179 -2.91 -63.98 -5.89
N GLY A 180 -2.84 -63.98 -7.22
CA GLY A 180 -3.23 -62.84 -8.06
C GLY A 180 -2.06 -62.00 -8.56
N ALA A 181 -1.79 -62.10 -9.87
CA ALA A 181 -0.85 -61.23 -10.57
C ALA A 181 -1.27 -59.75 -10.47
N PRO A 182 -0.37 -58.81 -10.14
CA PRO A 182 -0.71 -57.39 -10.14
C PRO A 182 -0.81 -56.87 -11.59
N LYS A 183 -2.04 -56.61 -12.05
CA LYS A 183 -2.36 -56.01 -13.36
C LYS A 183 -2.20 -54.48 -13.38
N MET A 184 -1.13 -53.93 -12.79
CA MET A 184 -0.89 -52.49 -12.80
C MET A 184 0.35 -52.14 -13.63
N PRO A 185 0.28 -51.17 -14.56
CA PRO A 185 1.41 -50.77 -15.37
C PRO A 185 2.52 -50.19 -14.50
N VAL A 186 3.71 -50.76 -14.65
CA VAL A 186 4.93 -50.37 -13.96
C VAL A 186 5.42 -49.04 -14.55
N PHE A 187 5.33 -47.96 -13.78
CA PHE A 187 5.85 -46.65 -14.21
C PHE A 187 7.37 -46.59 -13.95
N PRO A 188 8.22 -46.38 -14.96
CA PRO A 188 9.67 -46.31 -14.79
C PRO A 188 10.06 -45.04 -14.02
N GLY A 189 10.13 -45.12 -12.69
CA GLY A 189 10.54 -43.99 -11.84
C GLY A 189 10.09 -44.07 -10.38
N TYR A 190 9.06 -44.87 -10.09
CA TYR A 190 8.70 -45.19 -8.70
C TYR A 190 9.37 -46.50 -8.30
N GLY A 191 10.28 -46.45 -7.32
CA GLY A 191 10.83 -47.65 -6.72
C GLY A 191 9.74 -48.49 -6.08
N TYR A 192 9.80 -49.81 -6.25
CA TYR A 192 8.95 -50.82 -5.59
C TYR A 192 9.27 -50.95 -4.09
N ILE A 193 9.44 -49.84 -3.38
CA ILE A 193 9.60 -49.88 -1.93
C ILE A 193 8.23 -49.57 -1.36
N PRO A 194 7.45 -50.60 -1.00
CA PRO A 194 6.17 -50.35 -0.39
C PRO A 194 6.41 -49.71 0.99
N MET A 195 5.63 -48.68 1.29
CA MET A 195 5.78 -47.87 2.51
C MET A 195 5.68 -48.67 3.81
N TRP A 196 5.13 -49.88 3.78
CA TRP A 196 5.05 -50.78 4.94
C TRP A 196 6.40 -51.23 5.49
N GLN A 197 7.49 -51.13 4.72
CA GLN A 197 8.84 -51.44 5.23
C GLN A 197 9.35 -50.44 6.27
N TYR A 198 8.74 -49.26 6.34
CA TYR A 198 9.08 -48.20 7.31
C TYR A 198 8.16 -48.18 8.53
N LEU A 199 7.14 -49.06 8.56
CA LEU A 199 6.18 -49.15 9.65
C LEU A 199 6.67 -50.16 10.71
N PRO A 200 6.57 -49.83 12.02
CA PRO A 200 6.91 -50.78 13.08
C PRO A 200 6.07 -52.06 12.99
N PRO A 201 6.62 -53.26 13.29
CA PRO A 201 5.88 -54.52 13.22
C PRO A 201 4.55 -54.51 14.01
N SER A 202 4.49 -53.76 15.10
CA SER A 202 3.27 -53.57 15.91
C SER A 202 2.11 -52.91 15.17
N THR A 203 2.38 -52.18 14.08
CA THR A 203 1.35 -51.53 13.26
C THR A 203 0.90 -52.39 12.08
N CYS A 204 1.66 -53.45 11.75
CA CYS A 204 1.30 -54.45 10.75
C CYS A 204 0.65 -55.69 11.40
N ASP A 205 0.53 -55.71 12.74
CA ASP A 205 -0.08 -56.80 13.49
C ASP A 205 -1.61 -56.71 13.43
N THR A 206 -2.18 -57.31 12.39
CA THR A 206 -3.63 -57.43 12.21
C THR A 206 -4.22 -58.59 13.01
N SER A 207 -3.44 -59.26 13.89
CA SER A 207 -3.93 -60.42 14.64
C SER A 207 -5.13 -60.08 15.52
N HIS A 208 -5.27 -58.83 15.98
CA HIS A 208 -6.40 -58.37 16.81
C HIS A 208 -7.44 -57.54 16.02
N ASP A 209 -7.28 -57.38 14.69
CA ASP A 209 -8.18 -56.57 13.86
C ASP A 209 -9.59 -57.18 13.77
N HIS A 210 -9.71 -58.48 14.03
CA HIS A 210 -10.97 -59.23 14.08
C HIS A 210 -11.79 -58.96 15.37
N GLU A 211 -11.18 -58.40 16.41
CA GLU A 211 -11.87 -58.04 17.67
C GLU A 211 -12.57 -56.67 17.56
N LEU A 212 -12.09 -55.79 16.67
CA LEU A 212 -12.59 -54.41 16.52
C LEU A 212 -13.64 -54.24 15.42
N ARG A 213 -13.82 -55.24 14.55
CA ARG A 213 -14.89 -55.22 13.54
C ARG A 213 -16.04 -56.12 13.98
N PRO A 214 -17.27 -55.61 14.10
CA PRO A 214 -18.43 -56.48 14.27
C PRO A 214 -18.52 -57.44 13.07
N PRO A 215 -18.95 -58.70 13.27
CA PRO A 215 -19.08 -59.66 12.18
C PRO A 215 -20.01 -59.07 11.12
N ALA A 216 -19.48 -58.91 9.91
CA ALA A 216 -20.26 -58.44 8.78
C ALA A 216 -21.43 -59.42 8.57
N ALA A 217 -22.65 -58.88 8.62
CA ALA A 217 -23.88 -59.60 8.28
C ALA A 217 -23.90 -59.94 6.78
#